data_AF-A0A9Q1FVG3-F1
#
_entry.id   AF-A0A9Q1FVG3-F1
#
_cell.length_a   1.000
_cell.length_b   1.000
_cell.length_c   1.000
_cell.angle_alpha   90.00
_cell.angle_beta   90.00
_cell.angle_gamma   90.00
#
_symmetry.space_group_name_H-M   'P 1'
#
loop_
_entity.id
_entity.type
_entity.pdbx_description
1 polymer ?
#
loop_
_entity_poly.entity_id
_entity_poly.type
_entity_poly.pdbx_seq_one_letter_code
_entity_poly.pdbx_strand_id
1 'polypeptide(L)'
;MQFRGVCIILLVVGSLFLERHAAIEQLQHGDIVYNRDQLMALRPAIAELTHQIPEELRRKFRGKRGSPTICPLQYDGTTPPPLVTSTVAFTADQVRGQLTRLHPGKAAGPDGVSPRVLKACATQLGGVFQRVFNLSLNLQRVPVLWKMSCLVPVPKMPRPSGVPGDYRPVALTSHIMKSLERLVLEQLRPMVNPLLDPLQFAYQPRLGVEDAVIYLLNRAYAHLDKSASTMRVMFMDFSSAFDTIRPALLGKKLTAMQVDAPLVSWIVDYLTGRPQYVRLQHCVSDRVVSNTGAPQGTVLSPFLFTIYTRDFNYLTETCHLQKYSDDSAVVLDSSTAALTFS
;
A
#
# COMPACT_ATOMS: atom_id res chain seq x y z
N MET A 1 0.70 -10.96 12.43
CA MET A 1 0.82 -11.61 11.11
C MET A 1 0.80 -13.10 11.33
N GLN A 2 0.20 -13.87 10.42
CA GLN A 2 0.24 -15.34 10.46
C GLN A 2 1.06 -15.83 9.26
N PHE A 3 2.03 -16.69 9.51
CA PHE A 3 2.77 -17.33 8.43
C PHE A 3 1.84 -18.28 7.68
N ARG A 4 1.69 -18.07 6.36
CA ARG A 4 1.02 -19.05 5.48
C ARG A 4 1.88 -20.30 5.36
N GLY A 5 3.17 -20.15 5.66
CA GLY A 5 3.86 -21.11 6.51
C GLY A 5 5.30 -21.34 6.08
N VAL A 6 5.82 -22.46 6.57
CA VAL A 6 7.26 -22.73 6.65
C VAL A 6 7.67 -23.79 5.63
N CYS A 7 8.79 -23.55 4.96
CA CYS A 7 9.42 -24.41 3.97
C CYS A 7 10.89 -24.54 4.39
N ILE A 8 11.28 -25.67 4.98
CA ILE A 8 12.66 -25.91 5.41
C ILE A 8 13.39 -26.69 4.33
N ILE A 9 14.27 -26.01 3.61
CA ILE A 9 15.26 -26.63 2.74
C ILE A 9 16.51 -26.93 3.58
N LEU A 10 16.72 -28.20 3.87
CA LEU A 10 17.96 -28.69 4.46
C LEU A 10 18.97 -28.91 3.33
N LEU A 11 20.00 -28.07 3.24
CA LEU A 11 21.11 -28.27 2.31
C LEU A 11 22.21 -29.07 3.04
N VAL A 12 21.98 -30.38 3.15
CA VAL A 12 23.09 -31.34 3.26
C VAL A 12 23.67 -31.55 1.86
N VAL A 13 24.88 -32.10 1.78
CA VAL A 13 25.36 -32.77 0.57
C VAL A 13 24.45 -33.99 0.30
N GLY A 14 23.33 -33.78 -0.41
CA GLY A 14 22.36 -34.82 -0.80
C GLY A 14 20.88 -34.44 -0.67
N SER A 15 20.28 -34.01 -1.80
CA SER A 15 18.84 -34.09 -2.14
C SER A 15 17.78 -33.30 -1.33
N LEU A 16 17.00 -32.47 -2.05
CA LEU A 16 15.80 -31.77 -1.56
C LEU A 16 14.51 -32.59 -1.77
N PHE A 17 13.53 -32.45 -0.88
CA PHE A 17 12.10 -32.58 -1.21
C PHE A 17 11.22 -31.79 -0.23
N LEU A 18 10.04 -31.30 -0.65
CA LEU A 18 9.25 -30.37 0.15
C LEU A 18 7.76 -30.30 -0.24
N GLU A 19 6.85 -30.53 0.73
CA GLU A 19 5.39 -30.37 0.56
C GLU A 19 4.73 -29.76 1.82
N ARG A 20 3.53 -29.17 1.66
CA ARG A 20 2.77 -28.42 2.69
C ARG A 20 1.26 -28.65 2.54
N HIS A 21 0.52 -28.63 3.66
CA HIS A 21 -0.95 -28.61 3.71
C HIS A 21 -1.49 -27.58 4.73
N ALA A 22 -2.80 -27.27 4.70
CA ALA A 22 -3.40 -26.02 5.23
C ALA A 22 -4.67 -26.19 6.11
N ALA A 23 -5.00 -25.17 6.94
CA ALA A 23 -6.24 -24.95 7.74
C ALA A 23 -6.20 -23.55 8.45
N ILE A 24 -7.20 -22.99 9.16
CA ILE A 24 -8.63 -22.66 8.88
C ILE A 24 -9.12 -21.56 9.87
N GLU A 25 -9.85 -20.52 9.39
CA GLU A 25 -10.92 -19.66 10.02
C GLU A 25 -10.81 -19.06 11.47
N GLN A 26 -11.62 -18.11 12.05
CA GLN A 26 -12.87 -17.37 11.70
C GLN A 26 -13.14 -16.12 12.63
N LEU A 27 -14.06 -15.18 12.25
CA LEU A 27 -14.86 -14.18 13.07
C LEU A 27 -14.13 -13.01 13.83
N GLN A 28 -14.69 -11.82 14.18
CA GLN A 28 -15.95 -11.08 13.83
C GLN A 28 -15.87 -9.54 14.15
N HIS A 29 -16.45 -8.71 13.28
CA HIS A 29 -17.24 -7.44 13.45
C HIS A 29 -16.89 -6.31 14.47
N GLY A 30 -17.13 -5.06 14.03
CA GLY A 30 -17.18 -3.85 14.87
C GLY A 30 -17.23 -2.54 14.05
N ASP A 31 -18.43 -2.04 13.73
CA ASP A 31 -18.64 -0.83 12.93
C ASP A 31 -18.47 0.47 13.73
N ILE A 32 -18.00 1.54 13.07
CA ILE A 32 -18.10 2.93 13.57
C ILE A 32 -18.58 3.84 12.42
N VAL A 33 -19.69 4.53 12.66
CA VAL A 33 -20.34 5.46 11.72
C VAL A 33 -19.78 6.88 11.92
N TYR A 34 -19.50 7.59 10.83
CA TYR A 34 -19.04 8.98 10.85
C TYR A 34 -20.16 9.97 10.47
N ASN A 35 -20.25 11.08 11.21
CA ASN A 35 -21.35 12.04 11.13
C ASN A 35 -21.18 13.05 9.96
N ARG A 36 -22.32 13.57 9.50
CA ARG A 36 -22.52 14.59 8.45
C ARG A 36 -21.52 15.75 8.49
N ASP A 37 -21.10 16.21 9.66
CA ASP A 37 -20.21 17.36 9.83
C ASP A 37 -18.80 17.11 9.27
N GLN A 38 -18.31 15.87 9.40
CA GLN A 38 -17.02 15.45 8.83
C GLN A 38 -17.07 15.32 7.30
N LEU A 39 -18.25 15.09 6.72
CA LEU A 39 -18.49 15.10 5.28
C LEU A 39 -18.65 16.52 4.73
N MET A 40 -19.22 17.45 5.50
CA MET A 40 -19.40 18.84 5.07
C MET A 40 -18.08 19.62 5.01
N ALA A 41 -17.10 19.31 5.88
CA ALA A 41 -15.78 19.96 5.88
C ALA A 41 -14.99 19.84 4.56
N LEU A 42 -15.27 18.81 3.74
CA LEU A 42 -14.62 18.59 2.45
C LEU A 42 -15.34 19.28 1.26
N ARG A 43 -16.55 19.81 1.48
CA ARG A 43 -17.44 20.31 0.42
C ARG A 43 -16.92 21.57 -0.30
N PRO A 44 -16.31 22.58 0.35
CA PRO A 44 -15.81 23.77 -0.34
C PRO A 44 -14.68 23.43 -1.33
N ALA A 45 -13.71 22.62 -0.89
CA ALA A 45 -12.59 22.19 -1.73
C ALA A 45 -13.05 21.42 -2.98
N ILE A 46 -14.10 20.60 -2.88
CA ILE A 46 -14.67 19.85 -4.02
C ILE A 46 -15.46 20.78 -4.96
N ALA A 47 -16.20 21.76 -4.42
CA ALA A 47 -16.96 22.72 -5.22
C ALA A 47 -16.04 23.62 -6.05
N GLU A 48 -14.95 24.12 -5.46
CA GLU A 48 -14.00 24.99 -6.14
C GLU A 48 -13.23 24.25 -7.26
N LEU A 49 -12.89 22.98 -7.03
CA LEU A 49 -12.35 22.08 -8.07
C LEU A 49 -13.31 21.84 -9.24
N THR A 50 -14.62 22.04 -9.05
CA THR A 50 -15.65 21.87 -10.10
C THR A 50 -15.85 23.14 -10.94
N HIS A 51 -15.40 24.30 -10.44
CA HIS A 51 -15.45 25.60 -11.14
C HIS A 51 -14.16 25.94 -11.91
N GLN A 52 -13.01 25.34 -11.58
CA GLN A 52 -11.73 25.55 -12.28
C GLN A 52 -11.55 24.64 -13.52
N ILE A 53 -12.59 23.94 -13.97
CA ILE A 53 -12.58 23.09 -15.17
C ILE A 53 -13.09 23.90 -16.38
N PRO A 54 -12.30 24.07 -17.47
CA PRO A 54 -12.72 24.81 -18.66
C PRO A 54 -14.05 24.31 -19.26
N GLU A 55 -14.89 25.24 -19.74
CA GLU A 55 -16.23 24.95 -20.31
C GLU A 55 -16.21 23.93 -21.48
N GLU A 56 -15.10 23.83 -22.20
CA GLU A 56 -14.93 22.83 -23.27
C GLU A 56 -15.01 21.38 -22.76
N LEU A 57 -14.59 21.11 -21.52
CA LEU A 57 -14.74 19.79 -20.89
C LEU A 57 -16.21 19.53 -20.50
N ARG A 58 -16.97 20.55 -20.07
CA ARG A 58 -18.40 20.40 -19.73
C ARG A 58 -19.23 19.94 -20.92
N ARG A 59 -18.90 20.35 -22.16
CA ARG A 59 -19.59 19.87 -23.39
C ARG A 59 -19.35 18.39 -23.68
N LYS A 60 -18.22 17.80 -23.29
CA LYS A 60 -17.91 16.37 -23.52
C LYS A 60 -18.55 15.39 -22.52
N PHE A 61 -19.11 15.87 -21.41
CA PHE A 61 -19.68 15.03 -20.35
C PHE A 61 -21.23 15.07 -20.25
N ARG A 62 -21.96 15.48 -21.30
CA ARG A 62 -23.44 15.34 -21.35
C ARG A 62 -23.88 13.88 -21.58
N GLY A 63 -23.69 13.03 -20.58
CA GLY A 63 -24.53 11.85 -20.36
C GLY A 63 -25.92 12.27 -19.86
N LYS A 64 -26.97 11.53 -20.23
CA LYS A 64 -28.38 11.85 -19.88
C LYS A 64 -28.57 11.90 -18.35
N ARG A 65 -29.26 12.93 -17.85
CA ARG A 65 -29.56 13.12 -16.43
C ARG A 65 -30.82 12.37 -16.00
N GLY A 66 -30.76 11.71 -14.85
CA GLY A 66 -31.89 11.56 -13.93
C GLY A 66 -31.59 12.35 -12.66
N SER A 67 -32.58 13.08 -12.12
CA SER A 67 -32.37 14.04 -11.03
C SER A 67 -32.91 13.54 -9.69
N PRO A 68 -32.18 13.72 -8.59
CA PRO A 68 -32.77 13.86 -7.26
C PRO A 68 -32.53 15.26 -6.68
N THR A 69 -33.59 15.83 -6.11
CA THR A 69 -33.60 17.16 -5.47
C THR A 69 -32.83 17.14 -4.14
N ILE A 70 -32.05 18.19 -3.86
CA ILE A 70 -31.34 18.37 -2.56
C ILE A 70 -31.76 19.71 -1.96
N CYS A 71 -32.30 19.69 -0.74
CA CYS A 71 -32.68 20.90 0.01
C CYS A 71 -31.44 21.59 0.64
N PRO A 72 -31.46 22.93 0.84
CA PRO A 72 -30.38 23.64 1.50
C PRO A 72 -30.38 23.39 3.02
N LEU A 73 -29.20 23.49 3.64
CA LEU A 73 -29.00 23.43 5.09
C LEU A 73 -28.20 24.65 5.52
N GLN A 74 -28.69 25.37 6.53
CA GLN A 74 -28.00 26.52 7.12
C GLN A 74 -26.78 26.07 7.95
N TYR A 75 -25.81 26.96 8.09
CA TYR A 75 -24.54 26.77 8.78
C TYR A 75 -24.41 27.82 9.88
N ASP A 76 -24.00 27.41 11.08
CA ASP A 76 -23.84 28.30 12.23
C ASP A 76 -22.35 28.44 12.61
N GLY A 77 -21.92 29.66 12.91
CA GLY A 77 -20.55 30.11 12.65
C GLY A 77 -19.56 29.99 13.81
N THR A 78 -19.02 28.80 14.09
CA THR A 78 -17.90 28.62 15.04
C THR A 78 -16.56 28.27 14.38
N THR A 79 -15.47 28.87 14.88
CA THR A 79 -14.11 28.80 14.33
C THR A 79 -13.36 27.52 14.72
N PRO A 80 -12.64 26.84 13.80
CA PRO A 80 -11.87 25.64 14.11
C PRO A 80 -10.52 25.93 14.80
N PRO A 81 -9.97 24.98 15.58
CA PRO A 81 -8.68 25.12 16.27
C PRO A 81 -7.48 25.17 15.31
N PRO A 82 -6.31 25.68 15.77
CA PRO A 82 -5.13 25.85 14.92
C PRO A 82 -4.58 24.52 14.40
N LEU A 83 -4.36 24.46 13.09
CA LEU A 83 -3.81 23.30 12.38
C LEU A 83 -2.30 23.21 12.60
N VAL A 84 -1.82 22.08 13.11
CA VAL A 84 -0.40 21.71 13.05
C VAL A 84 -0.05 21.41 11.60
N THR A 85 0.71 22.31 10.97
CA THR A 85 1.08 22.25 9.55
C THR A 85 1.99 21.07 9.24
N SER A 86 1.84 20.52 8.03
CA SER A 86 2.73 19.49 7.52
C SER A 86 4.09 20.11 7.16
N THR A 87 5.17 19.46 7.60
CA THR A 87 6.55 19.74 7.16
C THR A 87 6.74 19.42 5.67
N VAL A 88 5.99 18.44 5.16
CA VAL A 88 5.97 18.06 3.74
C VAL A 88 5.01 18.95 2.97
N ALA A 89 5.52 19.56 1.90
CA ALA A 89 4.74 20.29 0.90
C ALA A 89 5.33 20.04 -0.51
N PHE A 90 4.47 20.01 -1.53
CA PHE A 90 4.86 19.80 -2.92
C PHE A 90 4.74 21.08 -3.76
N THR A 91 5.57 21.17 -4.80
CA THR A 91 5.51 22.22 -5.83
C THR A 91 4.64 21.80 -7.01
N ALA A 92 4.15 22.79 -7.79
CA ALA A 92 3.36 22.52 -8.99
C ALA A 92 4.15 21.73 -10.04
N ASP A 93 5.48 21.88 -10.06
CA ASP A 93 6.39 21.19 -10.98
C ASP A 93 6.57 19.71 -10.61
N GLN A 94 6.71 19.39 -9.32
CA GLN A 94 6.74 18.00 -8.82
C GLN A 94 5.43 17.29 -9.20
N VAL A 95 4.28 17.92 -8.96
CA VAL A 95 2.97 17.35 -9.30
C VAL A 95 2.82 17.18 -10.81
N ARG A 96 3.15 18.21 -11.61
CA ARG A 96 3.15 18.12 -13.09
C ARG A 96 4.04 16.97 -13.59
N GLY A 97 5.22 16.79 -12.99
CA GLY A 97 6.12 15.68 -13.30
C GLY A 97 5.47 14.30 -13.09
N GLN A 98 4.75 14.10 -11.98
CA GLN A 98 4.05 12.84 -11.73
C GLN A 98 2.88 12.60 -12.71
N LEU A 99 2.13 13.65 -13.07
CA LEU A 99 1.02 13.55 -14.05
C LEU A 99 1.54 13.20 -15.45
N THR A 100 2.63 13.83 -15.90
CA THR A 100 3.26 13.55 -17.21
C THR A 100 3.79 12.12 -17.30
N ARG A 101 4.19 11.51 -16.18
CA ARG A 101 4.68 10.12 -16.10
C ARG A 101 3.56 9.06 -16.12
N LEU A 102 2.28 9.44 -16.10
CA LEU A 102 1.18 8.48 -16.16
C LEU A 102 1.15 7.70 -17.49
N HIS A 103 0.79 6.42 -17.41
CA HIS A 103 0.59 5.57 -18.59
C HIS A 103 -0.85 5.76 -19.12
N PRO A 104 -1.04 6.31 -20.33
CA PRO A 104 -2.38 6.70 -20.81
C PRO A 104 -3.31 5.51 -21.12
N GLY A 105 -2.75 4.31 -21.34
CA GLY A 105 -3.51 3.08 -21.59
C GLY A 105 -3.96 2.31 -20.35
N LYS A 106 -3.71 2.81 -19.13
CA LYS A 106 -4.21 2.16 -17.91
C LYS A 106 -5.69 2.52 -17.67
N ALA A 107 -6.47 1.57 -17.17
CA ALA A 107 -7.87 1.80 -16.79
C ALA A 107 -7.99 2.88 -15.70
N ALA A 108 -9.09 3.63 -15.70
CA ALA A 108 -9.42 4.60 -14.65
C ALA A 108 -9.75 3.89 -13.32
N GLY A 109 -9.63 4.64 -12.21
CA GLY A 109 -10.08 4.18 -10.89
C GLY A 109 -11.59 4.38 -10.70
N PRO A 110 -12.09 4.15 -9.47
CA PRO A 110 -13.49 4.43 -9.09
C PRO A 110 -13.91 5.90 -9.23
N ASP A 111 -12.94 6.81 -9.37
CA ASP A 111 -13.16 8.24 -9.64
C ASP A 111 -13.53 8.53 -11.10
N GLY A 112 -13.43 7.55 -12.00
CA GLY A 112 -13.69 7.73 -13.44
C GLY A 112 -12.64 8.57 -14.18
N VAL A 113 -11.56 9.00 -13.51
CA VAL A 113 -10.58 9.92 -14.09
C VAL A 113 -9.56 9.16 -14.93
N SER A 114 -9.57 9.40 -16.24
CA SER A 114 -8.63 8.76 -17.18
C SER A 114 -7.20 9.29 -17.01
N PRO A 115 -6.18 8.41 -16.90
CA PRO A 115 -4.78 8.84 -16.85
C PRO A 115 -4.33 9.54 -18.15
N ARG A 116 -5.01 9.27 -19.28
CA ARG A 116 -4.76 9.98 -20.55
C ARG A 116 -5.10 11.47 -20.45
N VAL A 117 -6.19 11.81 -19.75
CA VAL A 117 -6.61 13.22 -19.55
C VAL A 117 -5.67 13.90 -18.56
N LEU A 118 -5.36 13.24 -17.44
CA LEU A 118 -4.41 13.76 -16.44
C LEU A 118 -3.04 14.08 -17.05
N LYS A 119 -2.54 13.21 -17.94
CA LYS A 119 -1.29 13.42 -18.68
C LYS A 119 -1.39 14.54 -19.72
N ALA A 120 -2.45 14.57 -20.53
CA ALA A 120 -2.64 15.59 -21.56
C ALA A 120 -2.82 17.00 -20.98
N CYS A 121 -3.42 17.11 -19.80
CA CYS A 121 -3.68 18.37 -19.10
C CYS A 121 -2.71 18.61 -17.92
N ALA A 122 -1.56 17.94 -17.88
CA ALA A 122 -0.64 17.98 -16.73
C ALA A 122 -0.16 19.39 -16.39
N THR A 123 0.03 20.26 -17.38
CA THR A 123 0.44 21.66 -17.20
C THR A 123 -0.63 22.48 -16.48
N GLN A 124 -1.89 22.35 -16.91
CA GLN A 124 -3.03 23.06 -16.36
C GLN A 124 -3.42 22.52 -14.96
N LEU A 125 -3.34 21.20 -14.79
CA LEU A 125 -3.77 20.52 -13.56
C LEU A 125 -2.68 20.48 -12.47
N GLY A 126 -1.41 20.70 -12.79
CA GLY A 126 -0.29 20.61 -11.84
C GLY A 126 -0.44 21.55 -10.64
N GLY A 127 -0.72 22.83 -10.88
CA GLY A 127 -0.98 23.81 -9.80
C GLY A 127 -2.28 23.57 -9.04
N VAL A 128 -3.30 23.03 -9.71
CA VAL A 128 -4.59 22.68 -9.06
C VAL A 128 -4.38 21.53 -8.08
N PHE A 129 -3.82 20.40 -8.54
CA PHE A 129 -3.59 19.25 -7.67
C PHE A 129 -2.52 19.52 -6.60
N GLN A 130 -1.53 20.38 -6.85
CA GLN A 130 -0.59 20.82 -5.81
C GLN A 130 -1.29 21.45 -4.62
N ARG A 131 -2.24 22.37 -4.85
CA ARG A 131 -3.03 22.97 -3.75
C ARG A 131 -3.81 21.91 -2.97
N VAL A 132 -4.47 20.98 -3.68
CA VAL A 132 -5.27 19.91 -3.03
C VAL A 132 -4.38 18.92 -2.26
N PHE A 133 -3.20 18.58 -2.79
CA PHE A 133 -2.26 17.67 -2.14
C PHE A 133 -1.67 18.27 -0.86
N ASN A 134 -1.25 19.54 -0.91
CA ASN A 134 -0.73 20.23 0.26
C ASN A 134 -1.85 20.48 1.29
N LEU A 135 -3.08 20.77 0.86
CA LEU A 135 -4.25 20.84 1.74
C LEU A 135 -4.55 19.49 2.40
N SER A 136 -4.49 18.38 1.65
CA SER A 136 -4.67 17.03 2.19
C SER A 136 -3.63 16.69 3.27
N LEU A 137 -2.36 17.05 3.05
CA LEU A 137 -1.29 16.88 4.03
C LEU A 137 -1.49 17.76 5.28
N ASN A 138 -1.78 19.05 5.10
CA ASN A 138 -2.00 19.99 6.20
C ASN A 138 -3.23 19.63 7.06
N LEU A 139 -4.31 19.15 6.44
CA LEU A 139 -5.48 18.63 7.14
C LEU A 139 -5.25 17.22 7.71
N GLN A 140 -4.17 16.53 7.32
CA GLN A 140 -3.86 15.14 7.68
C GLN A 140 -4.96 14.15 7.23
N ARG A 141 -5.66 14.47 6.12
CA ARG A 141 -6.83 13.73 5.61
C ARG A 141 -6.74 13.47 4.11
N VAL A 142 -7.01 12.24 3.70
CA VAL A 142 -7.12 11.84 2.30
C VAL A 142 -8.59 11.85 1.86
N PRO A 143 -8.94 12.52 0.75
CA PRO A 143 -10.30 12.46 0.19
C PRO A 143 -10.80 11.02 0.00
N VAL A 144 -12.00 10.71 0.49
CA VAL A 144 -12.58 9.34 0.44
C VAL A 144 -12.66 8.81 -1.00
N LEU A 145 -12.94 9.67 -1.98
CA LEU A 145 -12.94 9.35 -3.41
C LEU A 145 -11.58 8.78 -3.90
N TRP A 146 -10.48 9.22 -3.31
CA TRP A 146 -9.12 8.78 -3.64
C TRP A 146 -8.71 7.53 -2.87
N LYS A 147 -9.26 7.32 -1.67
CA LYS A 147 -9.10 6.06 -0.90
C LYS A 147 -9.84 4.88 -1.51
N MET A 148 -10.91 5.15 -2.27
CA MET A 148 -11.78 4.12 -2.86
C MET A 148 -11.04 3.18 -3.82
N SER A 149 -11.34 1.88 -3.76
CA SER A 149 -10.84 0.85 -4.67
C SER A 149 -11.95 0.04 -5.34
N CYS A 150 -11.70 -0.38 -6.59
CA CYS A 150 -12.49 -1.39 -7.30
C CYS A 150 -11.64 -2.66 -7.39
N LEU A 151 -12.03 -3.71 -6.68
CA LEU A 151 -11.38 -5.02 -6.75
C LEU A 151 -11.85 -5.75 -8.01
N VAL A 152 -10.92 -6.12 -8.88
CA VAL A 152 -11.18 -6.94 -10.07
C VAL A 152 -10.55 -8.31 -9.85
N PRO A 153 -11.34 -9.40 -9.76
CA PRO A 153 -10.80 -10.76 -9.66
C PRO A 153 -10.09 -11.16 -10.95
N VAL A 154 -8.80 -11.46 -10.87
CA VAL A 154 -7.99 -11.96 -12.00
C VAL A 154 -7.67 -13.43 -11.77
N PRO A 155 -8.00 -14.37 -12.69
CA PRO A 155 -7.68 -15.78 -12.53
C PRO A 155 -6.18 -16.03 -12.32
N LYS A 156 -5.84 -16.90 -11.36
CA LYS A 156 -4.48 -17.42 -11.15
C LYS A 156 -4.10 -18.50 -12.17
N MET A 157 -5.10 -19.15 -12.76
CA MET A 157 -4.96 -20.30 -13.65
C MET A 157 -5.94 -20.20 -14.84
N PRO A 158 -5.68 -20.88 -15.98
CA PRO A 158 -6.50 -20.73 -17.19
C PRO A 158 -7.97 -21.17 -17.05
N ARG A 159 -8.26 -22.07 -16.11
CA ARG A 159 -9.60 -22.59 -15.82
C ARG A 159 -9.84 -22.57 -14.30
N PRO A 160 -10.22 -21.43 -13.71
CA PRO A 160 -10.58 -21.37 -12.30
C PRO A 160 -11.86 -22.17 -12.05
N SER A 161 -11.93 -22.86 -10.91
CA SER A 161 -13.07 -23.68 -10.48
C SER A 161 -14.25 -22.85 -9.96
N GLY A 162 -14.07 -21.54 -9.80
CA GLY A 162 -15.06 -20.61 -9.25
C GLY A 162 -14.86 -20.31 -7.75
N VAL A 163 -13.97 -21.02 -7.05
CA VAL A 163 -13.65 -20.70 -5.66
C VAL A 163 -12.84 -19.38 -5.57
N PRO A 164 -13.04 -18.54 -4.53
CA PRO A 164 -12.30 -17.27 -4.38
C PRO A 164 -10.78 -17.42 -4.37
N GLY A 165 -10.29 -18.57 -3.90
CA GLY A 165 -8.86 -18.91 -3.87
C GLY A 165 -8.19 -18.94 -5.25
N ASP A 166 -8.94 -19.16 -6.33
CA ASP A 166 -8.41 -19.24 -7.70
C ASP A 166 -8.18 -17.87 -8.34
N TYR A 167 -8.52 -16.77 -7.64
CA TYR A 167 -8.41 -15.41 -8.15
C TYR A 167 -7.43 -14.57 -7.32
N ARG A 168 -6.81 -13.57 -7.96
CA ARG A 168 -6.08 -12.48 -7.31
C ARG A 168 -6.95 -11.22 -7.33
N PRO A 169 -7.25 -10.57 -6.20
CA PRO A 169 -8.00 -9.32 -6.18
C PRO A 169 -7.11 -8.14 -6.56
N VAL A 170 -7.19 -7.67 -7.80
CA VAL A 170 -6.41 -6.51 -8.25
C VAL A 170 -7.17 -5.23 -7.94
N ALA A 171 -6.62 -4.34 -7.11
CA ALA A 171 -7.27 -3.08 -6.76
C ALA A 171 -6.98 -1.98 -7.80
N LEU A 172 -8.03 -1.55 -8.50
CA LEU A 172 -8.02 -0.31 -9.26
C LEU A 172 -8.29 0.86 -8.31
N THR A 173 -7.35 1.81 -8.24
CA THR A 173 -7.44 3.03 -7.42
C THR A 173 -7.16 4.27 -8.27
N SER A 174 -7.51 5.45 -7.75
CA SER A 174 -7.35 6.74 -8.44
C SER A 174 -5.90 6.99 -8.90
N HIS A 175 -5.71 7.44 -10.15
CA HIS A 175 -4.40 7.88 -10.64
C HIS A 175 -3.93 9.19 -10.00
N ILE A 176 -4.86 9.99 -9.49
CA ILE A 176 -4.56 11.19 -8.69
C ILE A 176 -3.94 10.74 -7.36
N MET A 177 -4.58 9.78 -6.67
CA MET A 177 -4.03 9.17 -5.45
C MET A 177 -2.64 8.56 -5.69
N LYS A 178 -2.47 7.76 -6.75
CA LYS A 178 -1.15 7.16 -7.09
C LYS A 178 -0.07 8.21 -7.39
N SER A 179 -0.44 9.43 -7.79
CA SER A 179 0.50 10.53 -7.98
C SER A 179 0.91 11.15 -6.64
N LEU A 180 -0.04 11.35 -5.73
CA LEU A 180 0.22 11.79 -4.35
C LEU A 180 1.03 10.76 -3.55
N GLU A 181 0.71 9.47 -3.67
CA GLU A 181 1.46 8.37 -3.05
C GLU A 181 2.95 8.35 -3.45
N ARG A 182 3.28 8.65 -4.71
CA ARG A 182 4.69 8.76 -5.18
C ARG A 182 5.41 9.92 -4.51
N LEU A 183 4.78 11.09 -4.46
CA LEU A 183 5.36 12.28 -3.84
C LEU A 183 5.59 12.08 -2.33
N VAL A 184 4.61 11.47 -1.64
CA VAL A 184 4.76 11.10 -0.23
C VAL A 184 5.88 10.05 -0.05
N LEU A 185 5.97 9.05 -0.92
CA LEU A 185 7.05 8.05 -0.87
C LEU A 185 8.44 8.66 -1.13
N GLU A 186 8.54 9.63 -2.05
CA GLU A 186 9.77 10.37 -2.36
C GLU A 186 10.28 11.18 -1.15
N GLN A 187 9.40 11.62 -0.24
CA GLN A 187 9.76 12.32 1.00
C GLN A 187 9.94 11.38 2.20
N LEU A 188 9.07 10.38 2.37
CA LEU A 188 9.12 9.43 3.48
C LEU A 188 10.37 8.55 3.42
N ARG A 189 10.79 8.13 2.21
CA ARG A 189 11.87 7.16 2.05
C ARG A 189 13.21 7.65 2.63
N PRO A 190 13.72 8.86 2.34
CA PRO A 190 14.94 9.37 2.98
C PRO A 190 14.90 9.40 4.52
N MET A 191 13.73 9.71 5.12
CA MET A 191 13.56 9.78 6.58
C MET A 191 13.77 8.41 7.24
N VAL A 192 13.25 7.34 6.62
CA VAL A 192 13.24 5.99 7.22
C VAL A 192 14.38 5.10 6.76
N ASN A 193 14.95 5.35 5.57
CA ASN A 193 15.95 4.50 4.93
C ASN A 193 17.17 4.17 5.80
N PRO A 194 17.82 5.13 6.50
CA PRO A 194 19.01 4.86 7.33
C PRO A 194 18.74 3.88 8.47
N LEU A 195 17.47 3.71 8.83
CA LEU A 195 17.04 2.81 9.88
C LEU A 195 16.59 1.45 9.32
N LEU A 196 16.26 1.31 8.03
CA LEU A 196 15.73 0.05 7.49
C LEU A 196 16.78 -1.07 7.53
N ASP A 197 16.29 -2.32 7.58
CA ASP A 197 17.15 -3.51 7.53
C ASP A 197 17.92 -3.59 6.20
N PRO A 198 19.27 -3.64 6.22
CA PRO A 198 20.08 -3.84 5.02
C PRO A 198 19.78 -5.13 4.24
N LEU A 199 19.22 -6.16 4.90
CA LEU A 199 18.83 -7.44 4.28
C LEU A 199 17.37 -7.47 3.81
N GLN A 200 16.69 -6.31 3.74
CA GLN A 200 15.45 -6.15 2.98
C GLN A 200 15.78 -5.77 1.52
N PHE A 201 15.66 -6.73 0.62
CA PHE A 201 15.98 -6.56 -0.80
C PHE A 201 14.78 -6.00 -1.58
N ALA A 202 13.54 -6.34 -1.22
CA ALA A 202 12.38 -5.88 -1.96
C ALA A 202 12.08 -4.40 -1.71
N TYR A 203 11.52 -3.77 -2.75
CA TYR A 203 11.05 -2.38 -2.74
C TYR A 203 12.15 -1.35 -2.41
N GLN A 204 13.42 -1.76 -2.49
CA GLN A 204 14.56 -0.85 -2.45
C GLN A 204 14.96 -0.41 -3.87
N PRO A 205 15.46 0.82 -4.04
CA PRO A 205 15.97 1.27 -5.33
C PRO A 205 17.24 0.49 -5.69
N ARG A 206 17.29 -0.06 -6.91
CA ARG A 206 18.43 -0.79 -7.48
C ARG A 206 18.76 -2.15 -6.83
N LEU A 207 17.84 -2.75 -6.07
CA LEU A 207 17.92 -4.15 -5.65
C LEU A 207 16.81 -4.96 -6.33
N GLY A 208 17.16 -6.15 -6.82
CA GLY A 208 16.26 -7.10 -7.44
C GLY A 208 16.25 -8.47 -6.74
N VAL A 209 15.54 -9.43 -7.34
CA VAL A 209 15.52 -10.83 -6.86
C VAL A 209 16.91 -11.46 -7.03
N GLU A 210 17.63 -11.10 -8.09
CA GLU A 210 18.97 -11.60 -8.40
C GLU A 210 19.97 -11.27 -7.28
N ASP A 211 20.00 -10.03 -6.79
CA ASP A 211 20.84 -9.63 -5.65
C ASP A 211 20.54 -10.46 -4.40
N ALA A 212 19.25 -10.75 -4.15
CA ALA A 212 18.83 -11.55 -3.02
C ALA A 212 19.32 -13.00 -3.15
N VAL A 213 19.13 -13.62 -4.32
CA VAL A 213 19.59 -14.99 -4.60
C VAL A 213 21.12 -15.10 -4.55
N ILE A 214 21.84 -14.13 -5.13
CA ILE A 214 23.31 -14.08 -5.09
C ILE A 214 23.81 -13.97 -3.65
N TYR A 215 23.20 -13.11 -2.84
CA TYR A 215 23.56 -12.99 -1.42
C TYR A 215 23.33 -14.30 -0.67
N LEU A 216 22.17 -14.95 -0.85
CA LEU A 216 21.83 -16.23 -0.22
C LEU A 216 22.83 -17.33 -0.60
N LEU A 217 23.13 -17.48 -1.90
CA LEU A 217 24.08 -18.47 -2.40
C LEU A 217 25.50 -18.20 -1.90
N ASN A 218 25.95 -16.93 -1.87
CA ASN A 218 27.27 -16.58 -1.35
C ASN A 218 27.41 -16.91 0.15
N ARG A 219 26.36 -16.70 0.96
CA ARG A 219 26.34 -17.17 2.35
C ARG A 219 26.36 -18.70 2.44
N ALA A 220 25.62 -19.39 1.58
CA ALA A 220 25.59 -20.86 1.52
C ALA A 220 26.98 -21.45 1.26
N TYR A 221 27.63 -21.02 0.16
CA TYR A 221 28.96 -21.54 -0.22
C TYR A 221 30.03 -21.20 0.83
N ALA A 222 30.09 -19.96 1.31
CA ALA A 222 31.06 -19.57 2.35
C ALA A 222 30.85 -20.28 3.71
N HIS A 223 29.67 -20.86 3.94
CA HIS A 223 29.44 -21.77 5.07
C HIS A 223 29.89 -23.20 4.75
N LEU A 224 29.51 -23.71 3.56
CA LEU A 224 29.81 -25.07 3.10
C LEU A 224 31.30 -25.34 2.85
N ASP A 225 32.10 -24.30 2.55
CA ASP A 225 33.56 -24.39 2.46
C ASP A 225 34.24 -24.77 3.79
N LYS A 226 33.52 -24.69 4.93
CA LYS A 226 34.00 -25.14 6.24
C LYS A 226 33.77 -26.64 6.40
N SER A 227 34.76 -27.36 6.93
CA SER A 227 34.65 -28.81 7.15
C SER A 227 33.52 -29.15 8.14
N ALA A 228 32.78 -30.24 7.85
CA ALA A 228 31.64 -30.72 8.64
C ALA A 228 30.54 -29.68 8.92
N SER A 229 30.32 -28.76 7.98
CA SER A 229 29.28 -27.73 8.04
C SER A 229 27.92 -28.25 7.52
N THR A 230 26.83 -27.59 7.91
CA THR A 230 25.49 -27.85 7.36
C THR A 230 24.66 -26.57 7.42
N MET A 231 24.14 -26.16 6.26
CA MET A 231 23.28 -24.99 6.13
C MET A 231 21.80 -25.41 6.13
N ARG A 232 20.97 -24.72 6.90
CA ARG A 232 19.51 -24.83 6.81
C ARG A 232 18.94 -23.52 6.29
N VAL A 233 18.04 -23.58 5.31
CA VAL A 233 17.31 -22.42 4.81
C VAL A 233 15.82 -22.62 5.05
N MET A 234 15.23 -21.75 5.86
CA MET A 234 13.81 -21.77 6.19
C MET A 234 13.10 -20.61 5.50
N PHE A 235 12.35 -20.92 4.45
CA PHE A 235 11.48 -19.98 3.76
C PHE A 235 10.16 -19.83 4.50
N MET A 236 9.71 -18.59 4.64
CA MET A 236 8.48 -18.18 5.29
C MET A 236 7.70 -17.25 4.35
N ASP A 237 6.42 -17.55 4.16
CA ASP A 237 5.46 -16.72 3.42
C ASP A 237 4.44 -16.10 4.41
N PHE A 238 4.19 -14.80 4.31
CA PHE A 238 3.20 -14.08 5.11
C PHE A 238 1.79 -14.18 4.49
N SER A 239 0.83 -14.72 5.26
CA SER A 239 -0.58 -14.81 4.84
C SER A 239 -1.16 -13.43 4.51
N SER A 240 -1.45 -13.18 3.23
CA SER A 240 -2.13 -11.97 2.76
C SER A 240 -1.48 -10.69 3.32
N ALA A 241 -0.16 -10.61 3.21
CA ALA A 241 0.66 -9.72 4.02
C ALA A 241 0.22 -8.25 4.00
N PHE A 242 -0.05 -7.71 2.81
CA PHE A 242 -0.56 -6.35 2.62
C PHE A 242 -1.92 -6.09 3.25
N ASP A 243 -2.79 -7.09 3.35
CA ASP A 243 -4.13 -7.00 3.92
C ASP A 243 -4.10 -6.94 5.45
N THR A 244 -2.99 -7.35 6.08
CA THR A 244 -2.84 -7.44 7.55
C THR A 244 -2.26 -6.20 8.25
N ILE A 245 -1.86 -5.17 7.49
CA ILE A 245 -1.27 -3.95 8.06
C ILE A 245 -2.29 -3.26 8.98
N ARG A 246 -2.02 -3.22 10.29
CA ARG A 246 -2.82 -2.47 11.27
C ARG A 246 -2.37 -1.00 11.33
N PRO A 247 -3.20 0.00 10.92
CA PRO A 247 -2.76 1.40 10.79
C PRO A 247 -2.21 1.98 12.10
N ALA A 248 -2.86 1.72 13.23
CA ALA A 248 -2.41 2.18 14.55
C ALA A 248 -1.03 1.62 14.96
N LEU A 249 -0.69 0.37 14.58
CA LEU A 249 0.63 -0.19 14.86
C LEU A 249 1.69 0.35 13.91
N LEU A 250 1.35 0.55 12.63
CA LEU A 250 2.23 1.22 11.68
C LEU A 250 2.54 2.67 12.12
N GLY A 251 1.54 3.40 12.61
CA GLY A 251 1.70 4.74 13.15
C GLY A 251 2.73 4.79 14.28
N LYS A 252 2.60 3.90 15.27
CA LYS A 252 3.59 3.77 16.36
C LYS A 252 5.01 3.48 15.85
N LYS A 253 5.15 2.61 14.84
CA LYS A 253 6.45 2.30 14.21
C LYS A 253 7.05 3.53 13.51
N LEU A 254 6.24 4.28 12.75
CA LEU A 254 6.69 5.51 12.08
C LEU A 254 7.12 6.59 13.09
N THR A 255 6.37 6.78 14.18
CA THR A 255 6.76 7.70 15.27
C THR A 255 8.07 7.27 15.96
N ALA A 256 8.25 5.96 16.22
CA ALA A 256 9.50 5.43 16.76
C ALA A 256 10.70 5.60 15.78
N MET A 257 10.42 5.73 14.49
CA MET A 257 11.38 6.04 13.43
C MET A 257 11.50 7.55 13.14
N GLN A 258 11.06 8.40 14.08
CA GLN A 258 11.18 9.87 14.02
C GLN A 258 10.48 10.53 12.81
N VAL A 259 9.46 9.88 12.23
CA VAL A 259 8.63 10.49 11.18
C VAL A 259 7.67 11.52 11.80
N ASP A 260 7.60 12.70 11.18
CA ASP A 260 6.79 13.84 11.64
C ASP A 260 5.32 13.47 11.88
N ALA A 261 4.77 13.88 13.04
CA ALA A 261 3.42 13.51 13.46
C ALA A 261 2.31 13.82 12.42
N PRO A 262 2.30 14.97 11.71
CA PRO A 262 1.32 15.22 10.64
C PRO A 262 1.37 14.19 9.50
N LEU A 263 2.57 13.76 9.11
CA LEU A 263 2.75 12.74 8.07
C LEU A 263 2.33 11.35 8.57
N VAL A 264 2.62 11.03 9.84
CA VAL A 264 2.12 9.80 10.48
C VAL A 264 0.59 9.77 10.49
N SER A 265 -0.06 10.85 10.93
CA SER A 265 -1.53 10.98 10.90
C SER A 265 -2.10 10.81 9.48
N TRP A 266 -1.47 11.43 8.49
CA TRP A 266 -1.90 11.31 7.09
C TRP A 266 -1.76 9.88 6.55
N ILE A 267 -0.68 9.16 6.90
CA ILE A 267 -0.49 7.75 6.52
C ILE A 267 -1.53 6.86 7.21
N VAL A 268 -1.86 7.12 8.47
CA VAL A 268 -2.92 6.41 9.19
C VAL A 268 -4.29 6.68 8.56
N ASP A 269 -4.62 7.92 8.19
CA ASP A 269 -5.86 8.24 7.47
C ASP A 269 -5.90 7.60 6.08
N TYR A 270 -4.77 7.59 5.34
CA TYR A 270 -4.65 6.91 4.05
C TYR A 270 -5.02 5.42 4.13
N LEU A 271 -4.64 4.72 5.21
CA LEU A 271 -4.96 3.31 5.42
C LEU A 271 -6.34 3.04 6.05
N THR A 272 -7.00 4.06 6.61
CA THR A 272 -8.25 3.91 7.39
C THR A 272 -9.46 4.45 6.63
N GLY A 273 -10.63 3.82 6.80
CA GLY A 273 -11.88 4.26 6.17
C GLY A 273 -11.83 4.16 4.65
N ARG A 274 -11.34 3.05 4.11
CA ARG A 274 -11.15 2.81 2.67
C ARG A 274 -12.35 2.05 2.07
N PRO A 275 -13.23 2.67 1.28
CA PRO A 275 -14.32 1.94 0.63
C PRO A 275 -13.79 1.06 -0.51
N GLN A 276 -14.26 -0.17 -0.58
CA GLN A 276 -13.94 -1.10 -1.64
C GLN A 276 -15.20 -1.83 -2.12
N TYR A 277 -15.23 -2.19 -3.39
CA TYR A 277 -16.27 -3.04 -3.98
C TYR A 277 -15.65 -3.97 -5.02
N VAL A 278 -16.25 -5.13 -5.23
CA VAL A 278 -15.86 -6.09 -6.26
C VAL A 278 -16.58 -5.75 -7.56
N ARG A 279 -15.88 -5.84 -8.69
CA ARG A 279 -16.48 -5.75 -10.03
C ARG A 279 -16.12 -6.98 -10.84
N LEU A 280 -17.14 -7.70 -11.29
CA LEU A 280 -17.02 -8.86 -12.18
C LEU A 280 -17.79 -8.56 -13.46
N GLN A 281 -17.07 -8.34 -14.57
CA GLN A 281 -17.64 -7.92 -15.86
C GLN A 281 -18.55 -6.69 -15.72
N HIS A 282 -19.86 -6.87 -15.85
CA HIS A 282 -20.88 -5.82 -15.79
C HIS A 282 -21.55 -5.70 -14.40
N CYS A 283 -21.27 -6.62 -13.48
CA CYS A 283 -21.82 -6.65 -12.13
C CYS A 283 -20.86 -5.95 -11.14
N VAL A 284 -21.43 -5.25 -10.17
CA VAL A 284 -20.73 -4.63 -9.04
C VAL A 284 -21.36 -5.09 -7.73
N SER A 285 -20.54 -5.34 -6.70
CA SER A 285 -21.03 -5.62 -5.35
C SER A 285 -21.41 -4.35 -4.61
N ASP A 286 -22.05 -4.52 -3.46
CA ASP A 286 -22.09 -3.50 -2.41
C ASP A 286 -20.69 -3.08 -1.97
N ARG A 287 -20.62 -1.91 -1.31
CA ARG A 287 -19.38 -1.34 -0.80
C ARG A 287 -19.12 -1.80 0.63
N VAL A 288 -17.92 -2.30 0.87
CA VAL A 288 -17.40 -2.60 2.21
C VAL A 288 -16.32 -1.57 2.55
N VAL A 289 -16.21 -1.15 3.81
CA VAL A 289 -15.14 -0.24 4.26
C VAL A 289 -14.04 -1.07 4.94
N SER A 290 -12.80 -0.96 4.47
CA SER A 290 -11.65 -1.51 5.19
C SER A 290 -10.98 -0.47 6.07
N ASN A 291 -10.62 -0.90 7.28
CA ASN A 291 -9.80 -0.17 8.25
C ASN A 291 -8.45 -0.87 8.52
N THR A 292 -8.14 -1.91 7.73
CA THR A 292 -6.94 -2.73 7.85
C THR A 292 -6.39 -3.05 6.47
N GLY A 293 -5.09 -3.26 6.43
CA GLY A 293 -4.38 -3.54 5.19
C GLY A 293 -4.23 -2.33 4.28
N ALA A 294 -3.64 -2.58 3.13
CA ALA A 294 -3.30 -1.54 2.17
C ALA A 294 -3.46 -2.10 0.75
N PRO A 295 -4.36 -1.57 -0.12
CA PRO A 295 -4.84 -2.30 -1.29
C PRO A 295 -3.75 -2.72 -2.29
N GLN A 296 -3.79 -3.97 -2.76
CA GLN A 296 -2.80 -4.49 -3.71
C GLN A 296 -2.80 -3.71 -5.04
N GLY A 297 -1.65 -3.10 -5.40
CA GLY A 297 -1.48 -2.31 -6.63
C GLY A 297 -1.48 -0.79 -6.44
N THR A 298 -1.53 -0.31 -5.19
CA THR A 298 -1.10 1.05 -4.80
C THR A 298 0.44 1.17 -4.81
N VAL A 299 0.95 2.39 -4.78
CA VAL A 299 2.38 2.72 -4.80
C VAL A 299 2.98 2.73 -3.39
N LEU A 300 2.25 3.27 -2.41
CA LEU A 300 2.80 3.48 -1.05
C LEU A 300 2.83 2.17 -0.23
N SER A 301 1.87 1.27 -0.46
CA SER A 301 1.68 0.05 0.35
C SER A 301 2.87 -0.92 0.39
N PRO A 302 3.58 -1.22 -0.73
CA PRO A 302 4.84 -1.96 -0.72
C PRO A 302 5.85 -1.45 0.31
N PHE A 303 6.04 -0.13 0.38
CA PHE A 303 7.03 0.48 1.27
C PHE A 303 6.55 0.55 2.73
N LEU A 304 5.26 0.80 2.97
CA LEU A 304 4.68 0.73 4.31
C LEU A 304 4.74 -0.69 4.89
N PHE A 305 4.64 -1.71 4.05
CA PHE A 305 4.84 -3.10 4.46
C PHE A 305 6.29 -3.35 4.93
N THR A 306 7.29 -2.89 4.18
CA THR A 306 8.71 -2.92 4.58
C THR A 306 8.95 -2.26 5.94
N ILE A 307 8.29 -1.12 6.22
CA ILE A 307 8.35 -0.47 7.54
C ILE A 307 7.62 -1.30 8.62
N TYR A 308 6.50 -1.95 8.26
CA TYR A 308 5.71 -2.75 9.18
C TYR A 308 6.47 -3.99 9.68
N THR A 309 7.21 -4.67 8.81
CA THR A 309 8.00 -5.89 9.09
C THR A 309 9.46 -5.61 9.49
N ARG A 310 9.85 -4.35 9.68
CA ARG A 310 11.23 -3.94 10.01
C ARG A 310 11.74 -4.42 11.38
N ASP A 311 10.84 -4.76 12.31
CA ASP A 311 11.17 -5.37 13.60
C ASP A 311 11.21 -6.90 13.56
N PHE A 312 10.79 -7.52 12.45
CA PHE A 312 11.00 -8.94 12.22
C PHE A 312 12.47 -9.17 11.90
N ASN A 313 13.26 -9.47 12.95
CA ASN A 313 14.71 -9.62 12.93
C ASN A 313 15.10 -10.93 13.65
N TYR A 314 16.34 -11.37 13.47
CA TYR A 314 16.91 -12.54 14.13
C TYR A 314 17.71 -12.15 15.39
N LEU A 315 18.02 -13.13 16.25
CA LEU A 315 18.64 -12.90 17.56
C LEU A 315 20.10 -13.41 17.70
N THR A 316 20.64 -14.13 16.72
CA THR A 316 21.98 -14.77 16.82
C THR A 316 22.85 -14.50 15.60
N GLU A 317 24.17 -14.38 15.79
CA GLU A 317 25.15 -14.16 14.71
C GLU A 317 25.21 -15.32 13.68
N THR A 318 24.75 -16.51 14.08
CA THR A 318 24.63 -17.72 13.26
C THR A 318 23.33 -17.82 12.45
N CYS A 319 22.45 -16.83 12.58
CA CYS A 319 21.19 -16.75 11.87
C CYS A 319 21.20 -15.52 10.96
N HIS A 320 20.66 -15.61 9.75
CA HIS A 320 20.44 -14.44 8.91
C HIS A 320 19.04 -14.46 8.33
N LEU A 321 18.28 -13.40 8.55
CA LEU A 321 16.98 -13.20 7.94
C LEU A 321 17.13 -12.30 6.72
N GLN A 322 16.94 -12.88 5.54
CA GLN A 322 16.77 -12.15 4.29
C GLN A 322 15.28 -11.94 4.02
N LYS A 323 14.90 -10.71 3.61
CA LYS A 323 13.52 -10.35 3.31
C LYS A 323 13.38 -9.93 1.84
N TYR A 324 12.36 -10.45 1.16
CA TYR A 324 11.92 -9.99 -0.15
C TYR A 324 10.39 -9.88 -0.15
N SER A 325 9.89 -8.71 0.23
CA SER A 325 8.45 -8.43 0.35
C SER A 325 7.85 -9.29 1.47
N ASP A 326 6.89 -10.13 1.12
CA ASP A 326 6.17 -11.10 1.92
C ASP A 326 6.89 -12.45 2.01
N ASP A 327 7.85 -12.70 1.12
CA ASP A 327 8.79 -13.82 1.23
C ASP A 327 9.93 -13.46 2.19
N SER A 328 10.34 -14.42 3.01
CA SER A 328 11.47 -14.29 3.94
C SER A 328 12.25 -15.59 4.03
N ALA A 329 13.57 -15.53 3.90
CA ALA A 329 14.46 -16.69 4.03
C ALA A 329 15.34 -16.53 5.28
N VAL A 330 15.22 -17.48 6.21
CA VAL A 330 16.10 -17.61 7.38
C VAL A 330 17.20 -18.62 7.06
N VAL A 331 18.43 -18.15 6.99
CA VAL A 331 19.64 -18.97 6.93
C VAL A 331 20.08 -19.28 8.36
N LEU A 332 20.36 -20.56 8.63
CA LEU A 332 20.92 -21.03 9.89
C LEU A 332 22.23 -21.77 9.63
N ASP A 333 23.30 -21.19 10.15
CA ASP A 333 24.65 -21.75 10.20
C ASP A 333 24.74 -22.66 11.44
N SER A 334 24.62 -23.98 11.29
CA SER A 334 24.64 -24.91 12.43
C SER A 334 25.67 -26.03 12.29
N SER A 335 26.63 -26.07 13.21
CA SER A 335 27.43 -27.28 13.47
C SER A 335 26.65 -28.33 14.27
N THR A 336 25.93 -27.90 15.31
CA THR A 336 24.94 -28.73 16.04
C THR A 336 24.01 -27.85 16.89
N ALA A 337 22.70 -27.82 16.58
CA ALA A 337 21.63 -27.43 17.51
C ALA A 337 20.24 -27.84 16.98
N ALA A 338 19.33 -28.15 17.90
CA ALA A 338 17.89 -28.27 17.60
C ALA A 338 17.22 -26.89 17.66
N LEU A 339 16.16 -26.69 16.86
CA LEU A 339 15.35 -25.47 16.89
C LEU A 339 14.23 -25.62 17.92
N THR A 340 14.32 -24.90 19.03
CA THR A 340 13.18 -24.61 19.92
C THR A 340 12.61 -23.24 19.54
N PHE A 341 11.35 -23.21 19.11
CA PHE A 341 10.58 -21.97 18.96
C PHE A 341 9.84 -21.70 20.28
N SER A 342 9.89 -20.45 20.75
CA SER A 342 9.19 -19.92 21.93
C SER A 342 8.27 -18.78 21.55
#